data_AF-A0A7C5XNF1-F1
#
_entry.id   AF-A0A7C5XNF1-F1
#
_cell.length_a   1.000
_cell.length_b   1.000
_cell.length_c   1.000
_cell.angle_alpha   90.00
_cell.angle_beta   90.00
_cell.angle_gamma   90.00
#
_symmetry.space_group_name_H-M   'P 1'
#
loop_
_entity.id
_entity.type
_entity.pdbx_description
1 polymer ?
#
loop_
_entity_poly.entity_id
_entity_poly.type
_entity_poly.pdbx_seq_one_letter_code
_entity_poly.pdbx_strand_id
1 'polypeptide(L)'
;MSIQRQFKDAVHPSDITLDEGVLLTSVARKAIEHYVKYREIIKLSENIPSKLLKPGMAFVTIDKLLENNVKELRGCIGFLQPMSSLINTVINAAIAAATEDPRFPPLSEKELNEVVIEVSILSLPTPIKSINDIIIGKHGIIIHRGWNSGTLLPQVPIEYCWDVETFVAEGCIKAGLEPDCWLDQKTKIYVYEAVVFYEESPRGIIKIRDLIEEFNKRCSML
;
A
#
# COMPACT_ATOMS: atom_id res chain seq x y z
N MET A 1 13.71 -8.13 21.20
CA MET A 1 14.30 -6.95 20.53
C MET A 1 13.18 -6.18 19.87
N SER A 2 13.16 -4.84 19.92
CA SER A 2 12.14 -4.07 19.19
C SER A 2 12.27 -4.34 17.68
N ILE A 3 11.13 -4.42 16.98
CA ILE A 3 11.07 -4.64 15.50
C ILE A 3 12.01 -3.68 14.76
N GLN A 4 12.11 -2.42 15.22
CA GLN A 4 13.02 -1.41 14.67
C GLN A 4 14.51 -1.77 14.74
N ARG A 5 14.95 -2.55 15.74
CA ARG A 5 16.36 -2.97 15.86
C ARG A 5 16.73 -4.12 14.93
N GLN A 6 15.74 -4.91 14.51
CA GLN A 6 15.95 -6.10 13.70
C GLN A 6 16.02 -5.80 12.19
N PHE A 7 15.44 -4.68 11.75
CA PHE A 7 15.29 -4.34 10.33
C PHE A 7 15.81 -2.94 9.98
N LYS A 8 16.90 -2.49 10.61
CA LYS A 8 17.52 -1.19 10.34
C LYS A 8 17.88 -0.95 8.86
N ASP A 9 18.10 -2.03 8.11
CA ASP A 9 18.48 -1.97 6.70
C ASP A 9 17.27 -2.01 5.74
N ALA A 10 16.05 -1.97 6.28
CA ALA A 10 14.84 -1.93 5.45
C ALA A 10 14.79 -0.64 4.63
N VAL A 11 14.34 -0.77 3.38
CA VAL A 11 14.20 0.37 2.47
C VAL A 11 13.17 1.35 3.00
N HIS A 12 13.53 2.62 3.11
CA HIS A 12 12.61 3.70 3.47
C HIS A 12 11.94 4.27 2.21
N PRO A 13 10.65 4.66 2.24
CA PRO A 13 9.96 5.26 1.10
C PRO A 13 10.64 6.51 0.55
N SER A 14 11.24 7.35 1.40
CA SER A 14 12.00 8.53 0.98
C SER A 14 13.22 8.22 0.13
N ASP A 15 13.72 6.98 0.17
CA ASP A 15 14.91 6.56 -0.56
C ASP A 15 14.58 6.08 -1.97
N ILE A 16 13.29 5.92 -2.32
CA ILE A 16 12.85 5.43 -3.62
C ILE A 16 12.71 6.60 -4.60
N THR A 17 13.45 6.51 -5.70
CA THR A 17 13.36 7.44 -6.83
C THR A 17 12.19 7.11 -7.76
N LEU A 18 11.83 8.04 -8.65
CA LEU A 18 10.81 7.78 -9.67
C LEU A 18 11.18 6.59 -10.56
N ASP A 19 12.43 6.48 -11.00
CA ASP A 19 12.87 5.37 -11.86
C ASP A 19 12.76 4.01 -11.15
N GLU A 20 13.10 3.96 -9.86
CA GLU A 20 12.92 2.77 -9.03
C GLU A 20 11.42 2.44 -8.83
N GLY A 21 10.58 3.46 -8.63
CA GLY A 21 9.13 3.29 -8.56
C GLY A 21 8.53 2.77 -9.87
N VAL A 22 8.94 3.32 -11.02
CA VAL A 22 8.57 2.85 -12.36
C VAL A 22 8.97 1.38 -12.53
N LEU A 23 10.17 1.00 -12.12
CA LEU A 23 10.63 -0.39 -12.16
C LEU A 23 9.75 -1.30 -11.29
N LEU A 24 9.47 -0.92 -10.04
CA LEU A 24 8.68 -1.72 -9.11
C LEU A 24 7.23 -1.90 -9.61
N THR A 25 6.58 -0.84 -10.09
CA THR A 25 5.22 -0.93 -10.66
C THR A 25 5.20 -1.76 -11.94
N SER A 26 6.22 -1.61 -12.80
CA SER A 26 6.34 -2.45 -14.01
C SER A 26 6.56 -3.93 -13.66
N VAL A 27 7.32 -4.23 -12.61
CA VAL A 27 7.53 -5.58 -12.09
C VAL A 27 6.23 -6.14 -11.51
N ALA A 28 5.47 -5.36 -10.75
CA ALA A 28 4.16 -5.74 -10.24
C ALA A 28 3.20 -6.11 -11.39
N ARG A 29 3.12 -5.27 -12.42
CA ARG A 29 2.32 -5.55 -13.63
C ARG A 29 2.73 -6.88 -14.27
N LYS A 30 4.03 -7.07 -14.53
CA LYS A 30 4.54 -8.31 -15.14
C LYS A 30 4.26 -9.54 -14.29
N ALA A 31 4.42 -9.44 -12.98
CA ALA A 31 4.13 -10.53 -12.04
C ALA A 31 2.65 -10.94 -12.11
N ILE A 32 1.74 -9.96 -12.10
CA ILE A 32 0.30 -10.22 -12.23
C ILE A 32 -0.01 -10.89 -13.56
N GLU A 33 0.44 -10.33 -14.68
CA GLU A 33 0.13 -10.87 -16.01
C GLU A 33 0.65 -12.29 -16.19
N HIS A 34 1.89 -12.53 -15.77
CA HIS A 34 2.53 -13.83 -15.92
C HIS A 34 1.84 -14.88 -15.03
N TYR A 35 1.52 -14.53 -13.78
CA TYR A 35 0.87 -15.46 -12.87
C TYR A 35 -0.59 -15.74 -13.28
N VAL A 36 -1.34 -14.74 -13.73
CA VAL A 36 -2.71 -14.92 -14.21
C VAL A 36 -2.76 -15.84 -15.44
N LYS A 37 -1.80 -15.72 -16.36
CA LYS A 37 -1.74 -16.51 -17.60
C LYS A 37 -1.16 -17.90 -17.42
N TYR A 38 -0.08 -18.03 -16.65
CA TYR A 38 0.75 -19.24 -16.63
C TYR A 38 0.81 -19.92 -15.25
N ARG A 39 0.31 -19.27 -14.20
CA ARG A 39 0.45 -19.74 -12.80
C ARG A 39 1.92 -19.91 -12.36
N GLU A 40 2.80 -19.10 -12.94
CA GLU A 40 4.22 -19.08 -12.65
C GLU A 40 4.64 -17.72 -12.08
N ILE A 41 5.65 -17.72 -11.21
CA ILE A 41 6.27 -16.50 -10.69
C ILE A 41 7.34 -16.06 -11.69
N ILE A 42 7.37 -14.78 -12.04
CA ILE A 42 8.36 -14.22 -12.97
C ILE A 42 9.79 -14.44 -12.46
N LYS A 43 10.72 -14.59 -13.40
CA LYS A 43 12.16 -14.52 -13.10
C LYS A 43 12.62 -13.07 -13.17
N LEU A 44 13.37 -12.63 -12.15
CA LEU A 44 13.99 -11.31 -12.13
C LEU A 44 15.11 -11.21 -13.17
N SER A 45 15.30 -10.02 -13.74
CA SER A 45 16.47 -9.72 -14.57
C SER A 45 17.73 -9.57 -13.72
N GLU A 46 18.91 -9.67 -14.33
CA GLU A 46 20.20 -9.61 -13.61
C GLU A 46 20.55 -8.18 -13.13
N ASN A 47 19.90 -7.14 -13.66
CA ASN A 47 20.23 -5.74 -13.42
C ASN A 47 19.24 -5.04 -12.46
N ILE A 48 18.97 -5.65 -11.30
CA ILE A 48 18.15 -5.02 -10.26
C ILE A 48 19.02 -4.11 -9.38
N PRO A 49 18.66 -2.83 -9.16
CA PRO A 49 19.37 -1.97 -8.24
C PRO A 49 19.49 -2.60 -6.85
N SER A 50 20.69 -2.62 -6.28
CA SER A 50 20.98 -3.30 -5.00
C SER A 50 20.11 -2.81 -3.84
N LYS A 51 19.63 -1.57 -3.90
CA LYS A 51 18.66 -1.01 -2.95
C LYS A 51 17.36 -1.82 -2.90
N LEU A 52 16.83 -2.25 -4.05
CA LEU A 52 15.58 -3.00 -4.13
C LEU A 52 15.72 -4.46 -3.69
N LEU A 53 16.96 -4.93 -3.54
CA LEU A 53 17.30 -6.23 -2.97
C LEU A 53 17.36 -6.22 -1.44
N LYS A 54 17.36 -5.04 -0.81
CA LYS A 54 17.24 -4.92 0.65
C LYS A 54 15.82 -5.22 1.12
N PRO A 55 15.63 -5.61 2.39
CA PRO A 55 14.31 -5.85 2.95
C PRO A 55 13.36 -4.66 2.77
N GLY A 56 12.09 -4.89 2.48
CA GLY A 56 11.14 -3.80 2.30
C GLY A 56 9.70 -4.25 2.43
N MET A 57 8.83 -3.26 2.65
CA MET A 57 7.40 -3.43 2.82
C MET A 57 6.68 -2.68 1.72
N ALA A 58 5.63 -3.30 1.19
CA ALA A 58 4.83 -2.68 0.14
C ALA A 58 3.40 -3.20 0.15
N PHE A 59 2.50 -2.39 -0.40
CA PHE A 59 1.18 -2.81 -0.85
C PHE A 59 1.11 -2.66 -2.36
N VAL A 60 0.38 -3.56 -3.00
CA VAL A 60 -0.01 -3.45 -4.40
C VAL A 60 -1.53 -3.37 -4.44
N THR A 61 -2.01 -2.30 -5.06
CA THR A 61 -3.43 -2.07 -5.33
C THR A 61 -3.66 -2.23 -6.82
N ILE A 62 -4.75 -2.93 -7.15
CA ILE A 62 -5.24 -3.11 -8.50
C ILE A 62 -6.59 -2.41 -8.54
N ASP A 63 -6.72 -1.42 -9.42
CA ASP A 63 -7.99 -0.75 -9.67
C ASP A 63 -8.43 -1.02 -11.10
N LYS A 64 -9.72 -1.29 -11.28
CA LYS A 64 -10.35 -1.26 -12.60
C LYS A 64 -10.58 0.19 -13.01
N LEU A 65 -10.10 0.56 -14.19
CA LEU A 65 -10.34 1.88 -14.76
C LEU A 65 -11.68 1.87 -15.50
N LEU A 66 -12.64 2.61 -14.97
CA LEU A 66 -13.96 2.80 -15.55
C LEU A 66 -13.98 4.03 -16.47
N GLU A 67 -15.11 4.26 -17.12
CA GLU A 67 -15.35 5.49 -17.88
C GLU A 67 -15.12 6.74 -17.02
N ASN A 68 -14.74 7.86 -17.65
CA ASN A 68 -14.43 9.13 -16.98
C ASN A 68 -13.25 9.06 -15.98
N ASN A 69 -12.34 8.10 -16.13
CA ASN A 69 -11.16 7.90 -15.28
C ASN A 69 -11.49 7.61 -13.80
N VAL A 70 -12.68 7.06 -13.54
CA VAL A 70 -13.03 6.58 -12.20
C VAL A 70 -12.32 5.26 -11.94
N LYS A 71 -11.70 5.12 -10.77
CA LYS A 71 -11.04 3.89 -10.33
C LYS A 71 -11.94 3.13 -9.38
N GLU A 72 -12.12 1.84 -9.62
CA GLU A 72 -12.82 0.92 -8.73
C GLU A 72 -11.85 -0.14 -8.20
N LEU A 73 -11.79 -0.29 -6.87
CA LEU A 73 -10.89 -1.23 -6.23
C LEU A 73 -11.18 -2.67 -6.70
N ARG A 74 -10.15 -3.35 -7.20
CA ARG A 74 -10.21 -4.72 -7.73
C ARG A 74 -9.34 -5.73 -6.97
N GLY A 75 -8.44 -5.23 -6.12
CA GLY A 75 -7.64 -6.01 -5.18
C GLY A 75 -6.60 -5.15 -4.48
N CYS A 76 -6.31 -5.41 -3.21
CA CYS A 76 -5.24 -4.73 -2.49
C CYS A 76 -4.65 -5.66 -1.42
N ILE A 77 -3.38 -6.02 -1.59
CA ILE A 77 -2.64 -6.84 -0.63
C ILE A 77 -1.25 -6.24 -0.43
N GLY A 78 -0.72 -6.38 0.78
CA GLY A 78 0.63 -5.96 1.10
C GLY A 78 1.14 -6.57 2.39
N PHE A 79 2.41 -6.29 2.67
CA PHE A 79 3.13 -6.84 3.80
C PHE A 79 3.68 -5.73 4.67
N LEU A 80 3.26 -5.73 5.94
CA LEU A 80 3.67 -4.77 6.98
C LEU A 80 4.90 -5.24 7.76
N GLN A 81 5.62 -6.24 7.26
CA GLN A 81 6.89 -6.70 7.81
C GLN A 81 7.89 -6.91 6.67
N PRO A 82 9.14 -6.42 6.81
CA PRO A 82 10.16 -6.54 5.77
C PRO A 82 10.81 -7.93 5.79
N MET A 83 10.01 -8.97 5.52
CA MET A 83 10.44 -10.38 5.56
C MET A 83 11.17 -10.83 4.29
N SER A 84 11.15 -10.01 3.24
CA SER A 84 11.75 -10.28 1.93
C SER A 84 12.32 -8.99 1.35
N SER A 85 13.16 -9.12 0.32
CA SER A 85 13.62 -7.97 -0.45
C SER A 85 12.44 -7.17 -0.99
N LEU A 86 12.58 -5.86 -1.12
CA LEU A 86 11.48 -5.00 -1.55
C LEU A 86 10.89 -5.44 -2.90
N ILE A 87 11.74 -5.82 -3.84
CA ILE A 87 11.27 -6.31 -5.15
C ILE A 87 10.44 -7.60 -5.03
N ASN A 88 10.84 -8.54 -4.16
CA ASN A 88 10.10 -9.78 -3.93
C ASN A 88 8.80 -9.50 -3.16
N THR A 89 8.82 -8.56 -2.20
CA THR A 89 7.62 -8.09 -1.51
C THR A 89 6.61 -7.55 -2.51
N VAL A 90 7.04 -6.73 -3.48
CA VAL A 90 6.16 -6.20 -4.54
C VAL A 90 5.63 -7.32 -5.45
N ILE A 91 6.46 -8.27 -5.88
CA ILE A 91 6.01 -9.41 -6.69
C ILE A 91 4.94 -10.22 -5.96
N ASN A 92 5.21 -10.61 -4.72
CA ASN A 92 4.31 -11.42 -3.92
C ASN A 92 3.00 -10.66 -3.63
N ALA A 93 3.09 -9.37 -3.30
CA ALA A 93 1.93 -8.54 -3.04
C ALA A 93 1.08 -8.35 -4.30
N ALA A 94 1.71 -8.19 -5.47
CA ALA A 94 1.02 -8.05 -6.74
C ALA A 94 0.24 -9.32 -7.11
N ILE A 95 0.87 -10.49 -6.98
CA ILE A 95 0.22 -11.78 -7.21
C ILE A 95 -0.95 -11.97 -6.24
N ALA A 96 -0.72 -11.77 -4.94
CA ALA A 96 -1.75 -11.93 -3.93
C ALA A 96 -2.90 -10.93 -4.11
N ALA A 97 -2.63 -9.67 -4.48
CA ALA A 97 -3.67 -8.68 -4.79
C ALA A 97 -4.54 -9.13 -5.97
N ALA A 98 -3.96 -9.81 -6.96
CA ALA A 98 -4.70 -10.32 -8.12
C ALA A 98 -5.46 -11.62 -7.82
N THR A 99 -5.01 -12.47 -6.90
CA THR A 99 -5.55 -13.84 -6.78
C THR A 99 -6.03 -14.26 -5.40
N GLU A 100 -5.70 -13.51 -4.34
CA GLU A 100 -5.89 -13.91 -2.95
C GLU A 100 -6.63 -12.86 -2.09
N ASP A 101 -7.01 -11.71 -2.65
CA ASP A 101 -7.86 -10.76 -1.93
C ASP A 101 -9.25 -11.36 -1.71
N PRO A 102 -9.66 -11.67 -0.46
CA PRO A 102 -10.87 -12.44 -0.18
C PRO A 102 -12.17 -11.70 -0.53
N ARG A 103 -12.09 -10.39 -0.82
CA ARG A 103 -13.24 -9.57 -1.20
C ARG A 103 -13.62 -9.74 -2.67
N PHE A 104 -12.72 -10.28 -3.50
CA PHE A 104 -12.90 -10.34 -4.94
C PHE A 104 -12.57 -11.74 -5.48
N PRO A 105 -13.21 -12.19 -6.57
CA PRO A 105 -12.74 -13.35 -7.29
C PRO A 105 -11.34 -13.10 -7.90
N PRO A 106 -10.52 -14.15 -8.12
CA PRO A 106 -9.24 -14.00 -8.80
C PRO A 106 -9.36 -13.27 -10.14
N LEU A 107 -8.42 -12.39 -10.44
CA LEU A 107 -8.37 -11.59 -11.66
C LEU A 107 -8.26 -12.49 -12.89
N SER A 108 -9.11 -12.25 -13.88
CA SER A 108 -9.09 -12.99 -15.15
C SER A 108 -8.15 -12.35 -16.18
N GLU A 109 -7.74 -13.13 -17.17
CA GLU A 109 -6.86 -12.63 -18.24
C GLU A 109 -7.48 -11.46 -19.03
N LYS A 110 -8.81 -11.45 -19.20
CA LYS A 110 -9.52 -10.38 -19.94
C LYS A 110 -9.46 -9.05 -19.20
N GLU A 111 -9.54 -9.07 -17.87
CA GLU A 111 -9.48 -7.88 -17.01
C GLU A 111 -8.08 -7.23 -17.02
N LEU A 112 -7.02 -7.93 -17.44
CA LEU A 112 -5.66 -7.40 -17.43
C LEU A 112 -5.48 -6.15 -18.29
N ASN A 113 -6.38 -5.90 -19.25
CA ASN A 113 -6.35 -4.71 -20.11
C ASN A 113 -7.19 -3.55 -19.57
N GLU A 114 -7.91 -3.76 -18.47
CA GLU A 114 -8.85 -2.80 -17.88
C GLU A 114 -8.35 -2.28 -16.52
N VAL A 115 -7.26 -2.82 -16.00
CA VAL A 115 -6.75 -2.49 -14.67
C VAL A 115 -5.48 -1.65 -14.72
N VAL A 116 -5.37 -0.75 -13.73
CA VAL A 116 -4.16 0.01 -13.42
C VAL A 116 -3.57 -0.49 -12.12
N ILE A 117 -2.24 -0.42 -12.02
CA ILE A 117 -1.50 -0.88 -10.86
C ILE A 117 -0.92 0.29 -10.08
N GLU A 118 -1.11 0.23 -8.77
CA GLU A 118 -0.51 1.14 -7.81
C GLU A 118 0.37 0.34 -6.83
N VAL A 119 1.57 0.84 -6.56
CA VAL A 119 2.52 0.27 -5.60
C VAL A 119 2.81 1.32 -4.53
N SER A 120 2.51 0.98 -3.28
CA SER A 120 2.81 1.79 -2.10
C SER A 120 4.00 1.19 -1.36
N ILE A 121 5.14 1.88 -1.31
CA ILE A 121 6.33 1.45 -0.55
C ILE A 121 6.26 2.04 0.85
N LEU A 122 6.47 1.22 1.88
CA LEU A 122 6.19 1.61 3.27
C LEU A 122 7.45 1.73 4.13
N SER A 123 7.44 2.71 5.03
CA SER A 123 8.41 2.81 6.13
C SER A 123 8.08 1.85 7.29
N LEU A 124 9.06 1.59 8.16
CA LEU A 124 8.84 0.86 9.41
C LEU A 124 7.82 1.58 10.30
N PRO A 125 6.78 0.87 10.80
CA PRO A 125 5.81 1.49 11.68
C PRO A 125 6.45 1.99 12.98
N THR A 126 6.03 3.18 13.41
CA THR A 126 6.46 3.81 14.66
C THR A 126 5.24 3.96 15.59
N PRO A 127 5.35 3.61 16.87
CA PRO A 127 4.22 3.76 17.80
C PRO A 127 3.99 5.25 18.10
N ILE A 128 2.71 5.66 18.15
CA ILE A 128 2.31 7.00 18.58
C ILE A 128 1.58 6.94 19.93
N LYS A 129 1.54 8.07 20.64
CA LYS A 129 0.83 8.19 21.91
C LYS A 129 -0.49 8.94 21.77
N SER A 130 -0.63 9.78 20.75
CA SER A 130 -1.82 10.56 20.50
C SER A 130 -2.17 10.50 19.01
N ILE A 131 -3.46 10.45 18.69
CA ILE A 131 -3.93 10.56 17.31
C ILE A 131 -3.56 11.91 16.70
N ASN A 132 -3.29 12.93 17.52
CA ASN A 132 -2.84 14.26 17.05
C ASN A 132 -1.46 14.22 16.38
N ASP A 133 -0.70 13.14 16.54
CA ASP A 133 0.58 12.91 15.84
C ASP A 133 0.37 12.41 14.39
N ILE A 134 -0.89 12.15 13.98
CA ILE A 134 -1.25 11.67 12.64
C ILE A 134 -1.36 12.86 11.69
N ILE A 135 -0.73 12.74 10.51
CA ILE A 135 -0.77 13.73 9.45
C ILE A 135 -1.44 13.08 8.24
N ILE A 136 -2.64 13.55 7.89
CA ILE A 136 -3.37 13.09 6.70
C ILE A 136 -2.56 13.40 5.44
N GLY A 137 -2.56 12.46 4.49
CA GLY A 137 -1.74 12.53 3.28
C GLY A 137 -0.26 12.21 3.49
N LYS A 138 0.16 11.89 4.72
CA LYS A 138 1.51 11.43 5.03
C LYS A 138 1.52 10.08 5.73
N HIS A 139 0.70 9.91 6.77
CA HIS A 139 0.70 8.73 7.62
C HIS A 139 -0.40 7.75 7.21
N GLY A 140 -0.04 6.49 7.04
CA GLY A 140 -0.91 5.34 7.18
C GLY A 140 -0.91 4.90 8.64
N ILE A 141 -1.93 4.15 9.04
CA ILE A 141 -2.11 3.71 10.44
C ILE A 141 -2.18 2.20 10.55
N ILE A 142 -1.73 1.68 11.69
CA ILE A 142 -1.97 0.31 12.14
C ILE A 142 -2.61 0.38 13.52
N ILE A 143 -3.80 -0.21 13.65
CA ILE A 143 -4.49 -0.40 14.92
C ILE A 143 -4.28 -1.84 15.37
N HIS A 144 -3.86 -2.03 16.62
CA HIS A 144 -3.58 -3.36 17.17
C HIS A 144 -4.08 -3.49 18.62
N ARG A 145 -4.91 -4.50 18.89
CA ARG A 145 -5.37 -4.85 20.25
C ARG A 145 -5.57 -6.36 20.37
N GLY A 146 -4.68 -7.03 21.13
CA GLY A 146 -4.74 -8.49 21.28
C GLY A 146 -4.51 -9.21 19.95
N TRP A 147 -5.52 -9.95 19.48
CA TRP A 147 -5.50 -10.66 18.19
C TRP A 147 -6.01 -9.81 17.03
N ASN A 148 -6.63 -8.67 17.31
CA ASN A 148 -7.19 -7.77 16.33
C ASN A 148 -6.12 -6.84 15.76
N SER A 149 -6.08 -6.73 14.44
CA SER A 149 -5.18 -5.81 13.75
C SER A 149 -5.82 -5.29 12.46
N GLY A 150 -5.71 -3.99 12.23
CA GLY A 150 -6.22 -3.32 11.03
C GLY A 150 -5.21 -2.30 10.53
N THR A 151 -5.17 -2.11 9.22
CA THR A 151 -4.30 -1.11 8.58
C THR A 151 -5.08 -0.36 7.52
N LEU A 152 -4.81 0.94 7.41
CA LEU A 152 -5.29 1.80 6.34
C LEU A 152 -4.12 2.61 5.79
N LEU A 153 -4.03 2.68 4.46
CA LEU A 153 -2.93 3.36 3.74
C LEU A 153 -3.13 4.89 3.77
N PRO A 154 -2.06 5.70 3.59
CA PRO A 154 -2.14 7.16 3.67
C PRO A 154 -3.12 7.83 2.70
N GLN A 155 -3.39 7.20 1.54
CA GLN A 155 -4.33 7.70 0.52
C GLN A 155 -5.80 7.51 0.88
N VAL A 156 -6.14 6.53 1.72
CA VAL A 156 -7.53 6.21 2.06
C VAL A 156 -8.29 7.41 2.66
N PRO A 157 -7.80 8.11 3.70
CA PRO A 157 -8.54 9.25 4.25
C PRO A 157 -8.73 10.40 3.24
N ILE A 158 -7.89 10.50 2.21
CA ILE A 158 -8.03 11.50 1.15
C ILE A 158 -9.19 11.15 0.23
N GLU A 159 -9.35 9.87 -0.13
CA GLU A 159 -10.40 9.41 -1.04
C GLU A 159 -11.81 9.73 -0.51
N TYR A 160 -11.98 9.67 0.81
CA TYR A 160 -13.24 9.91 1.50
C TYR A 160 -13.31 11.25 2.24
N CYS A 161 -12.26 12.08 2.19
CA CYS A 161 -12.14 13.33 2.95
C CYS A 161 -12.41 13.17 4.45
N TRP A 162 -11.79 12.15 5.04
CA TRP A 162 -11.84 11.90 6.48
C TRP A 162 -10.88 12.82 7.24
N ASP A 163 -11.33 13.28 8.41
CA ASP A 163 -10.45 13.85 9.41
C ASP A 163 -9.69 12.75 10.18
N VAL A 164 -8.82 13.18 11.10
CA VAL A 164 -7.99 12.26 11.88
C VAL A 164 -8.82 11.32 12.76
N GLU A 165 -9.88 11.83 13.39
CA GLU A 165 -10.73 11.01 14.27
C GLU A 165 -11.47 9.93 13.48
N THR A 166 -12.06 10.30 12.34
CA THR A 166 -12.74 9.36 11.43
C THR A 166 -11.75 8.36 10.87
N PHE A 167 -10.55 8.79 10.47
CA PHE A 167 -9.53 7.90 9.95
C PHE A 167 -9.11 6.82 10.95
N VAL A 168 -8.93 7.19 12.22
CA VAL A 168 -8.58 6.23 13.28
C VAL A 168 -9.76 5.33 13.63
N ALA A 169 -10.99 5.87 13.63
CA ALA A 169 -12.20 5.10 13.87
C ALA A 169 -12.43 4.02 12.81
N GLU A 170 -12.27 4.37 11.53
CA GLU A 170 -12.28 3.41 10.42
C GLU A 170 -11.13 2.40 10.52
N GLY A 171 -9.98 2.82 11.04
CA GLY A 171 -8.88 1.91 11.40
C GLY A 171 -9.27 0.88 12.46
N CYS A 172 -10.01 1.29 13.50
CA CYS A 172 -10.56 0.39 14.51
C CYS A 172 -11.55 -0.60 13.90
N ILE A 173 -12.50 -0.13 13.08
CA ILE A 173 -13.47 -0.97 12.38
C ILE A 173 -12.73 -1.99 11.50
N LYS A 174 -11.70 -1.55 10.76
CA LYS A 174 -10.86 -2.41 9.92
C LYS A 174 -10.13 -3.49 10.73
N ALA A 175 -9.80 -3.22 11.99
CA ALA A 175 -9.23 -4.19 12.92
C ALA A 175 -10.26 -5.17 13.51
N GLY A 176 -11.56 -4.98 13.21
CA GLY A 176 -12.66 -5.73 13.82
C GLY A 176 -12.95 -5.29 15.26
N LEU A 177 -12.80 -4.00 15.56
CA LEU A 177 -13.03 -3.40 16.87
C LEU A 177 -14.08 -2.28 16.77
N GLU A 178 -14.62 -1.86 17.91
CA GLU A 178 -15.51 -0.69 18.00
C GLU A 178 -14.82 0.59 17.50
N PRO A 179 -15.54 1.55 16.88
CA PRO A 179 -14.94 2.74 16.27
C PRO A 179 -14.13 3.62 17.24
N ASP A 180 -14.45 3.59 18.53
CA ASP A 180 -13.78 4.34 19.58
C ASP A 180 -12.65 3.57 20.26
N CYS A 181 -12.21 2.44 19.69
CA CYS A 181 -11.20 1.56 20.30
C CYS A 181 -9.90 2.27 20.67
N TRP A 182 -9.58 3.36 19.98
CA TRP A 182 -8.38 4.17 20.19
C TRP A 182 -8.37 4.94 21.51
N LEU A 183 -9.51 5.06 22.21
CA LEU A 183 -9.60 5.61 23.56
C LEU A 183 -9.17 4.62 24.65
N ASP A 184 -9.14 3.31 24.34
CA ASP A 184 -8.70 2.27 25.26
C ASP A 184 -7.17 2.18 25.28
N GLN A 185 -6.57 2.27 26.48
CA GLN A 185 -5.12 2.17 26.68
C GLN A 185 -4.51 0.84 26.23
N LYS A 186 -5.32 -0.21 26.04
CA LYS A 186 -4.88 -1.50 25.48
C LYS A 186 -4.69 -1.45 23.97
N THR A 187 -5.25 -0.45 23.28
CA THR A 187 -5.10 -0.26 21.85
C THR A 187 -3.77 0.41 21.56
N LYS A 188 -2.97 -0.23 20.71
CA LYS A 188 -1.71 0.34 20.21
C LYS A 188 -1.95 0.89 18.81
N ILE A 189 -1.52 2.12 18.60
CA ILE A 189 -1.56 2.79 17.30
C ILE A 189 -0.13 2.97 16.82
N TYR A 190 0.11 2.58 15.58
CA TYR A 190 1.36 2.84 14.88
C TYR A 190 1.08 3.66 13.63
N VAL A 191 2.04 4.51 13.25
CA VAL A 191 2.03 5.22 11.97
C VAL A 191 3.19 4.77 11.11
N TYR A 192 2.98 4.78 9.79
CA TYR A 192 4.03 4.60 8.80
C TYR A 192 3.80 5.58 7.65
N GLU A 193 4.88 6.03 7.03
CA GLU A 193 4.86 6.78 5.78
C GLU A 193 4.82 5.83 4.58
N ALA A 194 4.28 6.31 3.45
CA ALA A 194 4.38 5.63 2.17
C ALA A 194 4.70 6.60 1.03
N VAL A 195 5.40 6.09 0.01
CA VAL A 195 5.47 6.70 -1.32
C VAL A 195 4.69 5.83 -2.29
N VAL A 196 3.91 6.45 -3.17
CA VAL A 196 2.93 5.74 -4.00
C VAL A 196 3.20 6.00 -5.47
N PHE A 197 3.37 4.93 -6.25
CA PHE A 197 3.57 4.96 -7.69
C PHE A 197 2.42 4.27 -8.39
N TYR A 198 1.87 4.86 -9.45
CA TYR A 198 0.69 4.32 -10.12
C TYR A 198 0.76 4.46 -11.64
N GLU A 199 0.14 3.52 -12.35
CA GLU A 199 -0.12 3.62 -13.79
C GLU A 199 -1.29 4.58 -14.06
N GLU A 200 -1.12 5.56 -14.95
CA GLU A 200 -2.22 6.46 -15.36
C GLU A 200 -3.31 5.76 -16.19
N SER A 201 -2.90 4.77 -16.98
CA SER A 201 -3.74 3.92 -17.79
C SER A 201 -3.11 2.52 -17.85
N PRO A 202 -3.83 1.46 -18.23
CA PRO A 202 -3.27 0.11 -18.27
C PRO A 202 -1.99 0.05 -19.11
N ARG A 203 -0.84 -0.28 -18.49
CA ARG A 203 0.51 -0.26 -19.10
C ARG A 203 0.98 1.11 -19.59
N GLY A 204 0.38 2.16 -19.07
CA GLY A 204 0.68 3.55 -19.42
C GLY A 204 1.88 4.10 -18.67
N ILE A 205 1.95 5.43 -18.64
CA ILE A 205 2.97 6.16 -17.89
C ILE A 205 2.76 5.90 -16.40
N ILE A 206 3.84 5.64 -15.68
CA ILE A 206 3.85 5.50 -14.24
C ILE A 206 4.26 6.84 -13.62
N LYS A 207 3.48 7.30 -12.63
CA LYS A 207 3.72 8.55 -11.91
C LYS A 207 3.78 8.31 -10.41
N ILE A 208 4.37 9.25 -9.70
CA ILE A 208 4.32 9.35 -8.24
C ILE A 208 3.07 10.17 -7.84
N ARG A 209 2.38 9.76 -6.77
CA ARG A 209 1.28 10.55 -6.19
C ARG A 209 1.82 11.58 -5.19
N ASP A 210 1.31 12.80 -5.28
CA ASP A 210 1.47 13.82 -4.24
C ASP A 210 0.21 13.83 -3.38
N LEU A 211 0.22 13.01 -2.32
CA LEU A 211 -0.93 12.82 -1.45
C LEU A 211 -1.30 14.10 -0.68
N ILE A 212 -0.34 14.97 -0.40
CA ILE A 212 -0.61 16.26 0.27
C ILE A 212 -1.32 17.20 -0.70
N GLU A 213 -0.83 17.29 -1.93
CA GLU A 213 -1.49 18.08 -2.97
C GLU A 213 -2.90 17.55 -3.29
N GLU A 214 -3.08 16.23 -3.37
CA GLU A 214 -4.38 15.59 -3.57
C GLU A 214 -5.34 15.91 -2.42
N PHE A 215 -4.90 15.80 -1.16
CA PHE A 215 -5.69 16.18 0.01
C PHE A 215 -6.13 17.65 -0.06
N ASN A 216 -5.20 18.56 -0.36
CA ASN A 216 -5.51 19.97 -0.46
C ASN A 216 -6.53 20.25 -1.58
N LYS A 217 -6.36 19.66 -2.77
CA LYS A 217 -7.30 19.88 -3.88
C LYS A 217 -8.69 19.29 -3.61
N ARG A 218 -8.75 18.13 -2.96
CA ARG A 218 -10.00 17.36 -2.82
C ARG A 218 -10.79 17.75 -1.58
N CYS A 219 -10.11 17.99 -0.45
CA CYS A 219 -10.74 18.04 0.86
C CYS A 219 -10.55 19.38 1.60
N SER A 220 -9.55 20.21 1.25
CA SER A 220 -9.32 21.47 1.99
C SER A 220 -10.31 22.60 1.69
N MET A 221 -11.30 22.36 0.81
CA MET A 221 -12.41 23.28 0.52
C MET A 221 -13.77 22.82 1.05
N LEU A 222 -13.81 21.74 1.83
CA LEU A 222 -15.00 21.24 2.53
C LEU A 222 -15.00 21.72 3.98
#